data_AF-E6V3Q7-F1
#
_entry.id   AF-E6V3Q7-F1
#
_cell.length_a   1.000
_cell.length_b   1.000
_cell.length_c   1.000
_cell.angle_alpha   90.00
_cell.angle_beta   90.00
_cell.angle_gamma   90.00
#
_symmetry.space_group_name_H-M   'P 1'
#
loop_
_entity.id
_entity.type
_entity.pdbx_description
1 polymer ?
#
loop_
_entity_poly.entity_id
_entity_poly.type
_entity_poly.pdbx_seq_one_letter_code
_entity_poly.pdbx_strand_id
1 'polypeptide(L)'
;MNLAARYIDAMRQLPQYFTNLDYKGPLTHVMTGVRVIPAGDLTDSDDDSGILEVIYPGGHRVEVNGHALYQMALAEGVRWEIDSNVDDIPLRKRDVYQARIADLDEHLRRKHGLI
;
A
#
# COMPACT_ATOMS: atom_id res chain seq x y z
N MET A 1 0.95 -11.20 13.93
CA MET A 1 1.56 -10.22 13.02
C MET A 1 1.08 -8.86 13.45
N ASN A 2 1.99 -7.92 13.74
CA ASN A 2 1.64 -6.60 14.25
C ASN A 2 1.00 -5.72 13.17
N LEU A 3 0.53 -4.50 13.53
CA LEU A 3 -0.19 -3.64 12.59
C LEU A 3 0.68 -3.18 11.42
N ALA A 4 1.95 -2.86 11.66
CA ALA A 4 2.90 -2.44 10.61
C ALA A 4 3.06 -3.51 9.51
N ALA A 5 3.25 -4.78 9.90
CA ALA A 5 3.38 -5.87 8.96
C ALA A 5 2.07 -6.17 8.19
N ARG A 6 0.90 -5.98 8.82
CA ARG A 6 -0.40 -6.07 8.13
C ARG A 6 -0.56 -5.01 7.03
N TYR A 7 -0.10 -3.78 7.25
CA TYR A 7 -0.09 -2.75 6.19
C TYR A 7 0.79 -3.14 5.01
N ILE A 8 1.97 -3.73 5.28
CA ILE A 8 2.86 -4.22 4.23
C ILE A 8 2.20 -5.32 3.39
N ASP A 9 1.54 -6.28 4.02
CA ASP A 9 0.86 -7.37 3.31
C ASP A 9 -0.37 -6.91 2.52
N ALA A 10 -1.04 -5.86 3.00
CA ALA A 10 -2.11 -5.19 2.26
C ALA A 10 -1.57 -4.47 1.03
N MET A 11 -0.56 -3.61 1.20
CA MET A 11 0.03 -2.86 0.10
C MET A 11 0.70 -3.75 -0.94
N ARG A 12 1.23 -4.92 -0.57
CA ARG A 12 1.81 -5.89 -1.51
C ARG A 12 0.87 -6.29 -2.65
N GLN A 13 -0.44 -6.19 -2.44
CA GLN A 13 -1.45 -6.54 -3.43
C GLN A 13 -1.78 -5.41 -4.41
N LEU A 14 -1.22 -4.21 -4.20
CA LEU A 14 -1.43 -3.07 -5.07
C LEU A 14 -0.48 -3.13 -6.28
N PRO A 15 -0.91 -2.66 -7.47
CA PRO A 15 -0.19 -2.84 -8.73
C PRO A 15 1.21 -2.22 -8.73
N GLN A 16 1.42 -1.11 -8.02
CA GLN A 16 2.72 -0.46 -7.91
C GLN A 16 3.77 -1.24 -7.11
N TYR A 17 3.35 -2.29 -6.42
CA TYR A 17 4.21 -3.23 -5.69
C TYR A 17 4.10 -4.67 -6.21
N PHE A 18 3.20 -4.95 -7.17
CA PHE A 18 2.90 -6.30 -7.66
C PHE A 18 4.08 -6.98 -8.37
N THR A 19 5.02 -6.20 -8.93
CA THR A 19 6.24 -6.71 -9.55
C THR A 19 7.36 -7.04 -8.55
N ASN A 20 7.06 -7.04 -7.25
CA ASN A 20 8.02 -7.42 -6.24
C ASN A 20 8.33 -8.92 -6.32
N LEU A 21 9.43 -9.26 -6.99
CA LEU A 21 9.93 -10.62 -7.17
C LEU A 21 10.26 -11.30 -5.82
N ASP A 22 10.59 -10.50 -4.81
CA ASP A 22 10.82 -10.96 -3.44
C ASP A 22 9.51 -10.92 -2.64
N TYR A 23 8.72 -12.00 -2.72
CA TYR A 23 7.44 -12.15 -2.02
C TYR A 23 7.52 -11.99 -0.49
N LYS A 24 8.72 -12.06 0.09
CA LYS A 24 8.99 -11.91 1.53
C LYS A 24 9.87 -10.70 1.88
N GLY A 25 10.28 -9.90 0.88
CA GLY A 25 11.17 -8.75 1.06
C GLY A 25 10.41 -7.42 1.20
N PRO A 26 11.13 -6.30 1.39
CA PRO A 26 10.56 -4.95 1.39
C PRO A 26 9.71 -4.68 0.16
N LEU A 27 8.64 -3.89 0.32
CA LEU A 27 7.87 -3.43 -0.83
C LEU A 27 8.71 -2.41 -1.59
N THR A 28 8.94 -2.65 -2.87
CA THR A 28 9.65 -1.68 -3.72
C THR A 28 8.67 -1.08 -4.70
N HIS A 29 8.52 0.24 -4.66
CA HIS A 29 7.65 0.96 -5.58
C HIS A 29 8.28 0.98 -6.98
N VAL A 30 7.59 0.42 -7.98
CA VAL A 30 8.18 0.16 -9.31
C VAL A 30 8.66 1.42 -10.03
N MET A 31 8.00 2.58 -9.84
CA MET A 31 8.38 3.82 -10.53
C MET A 31 9.47 4.63 -9.83
N THR A 32 9.62 4.48 -8.51
CA THR A 32 10.47 5.37 -7.71
C THR A 32 11.64 4.64 -7.06
N GLY A 33 11.63 3.31 -7.02
CA GLY A 33 12.62 2.50 -6.30
C GLY A 33 12.58 2.67 -4.78
N VAL A 34 11.60 3.42 -4.26
CA VAL A 34 11.41 3.59 -2.82
C VAL A 34 11.01 2.26 -2.20
N ARG A 35 11.67 1.92 -1.08
CA ARG A 35 11.40 0.70 -0.32
C ARG A 35 10.60 1.02 0.92
N VAL A 36 9.60 0.20 1.23
CA VAL A 36 8.78 0.32 2.44
C VAL A 36 8.92 -0.95 3.25
N ILE A 37 9.22 -0.79 4.53
CA ILE A 37 9.36 -1.88 5.49
C ILE A 37 8.56 -1.58 6.77
N PRO A 38 8.14 -2.61 7.52
CA PRO A 38 7.52 -2.37 8.81
C PRO A 38 8.59 -1.86 9.79
N ALA A 39 8.24 -0.86 10.61
CA ALA A 39 9.06 -0.35 11.69
C ALA A 39 8.44 -0.71 13.05
N GLY A 40 9.09 -0.33 14.15
CA GLY A 40 8.64 -0.65 15.50
C GLY A 40 9.09 -2.03 15.99
N ASP A 41 8.50 -2.49 17.09
CA ASP A 41 8.79 -3.81 17.64
C ASP A 41 7.98 -4.87 16.90
N LEU A 42 8.61 -5.50 15.92
CA LEU A 42 8.00 -6.55 15.11
C LEU A 42 7.74 -7.85 15.88
N THR A 43 8.33 -7.99 17.08
CA THR A 43 8.15 -9.17 17.93
C THR A 43 6.92 -9.06 18.82
N ASP A 44 6.46 -7.84 19.08
CA ASP A 44 5.22 -7.56 19.80
C ASP A 44 4.01 -7.70 18.86
N SER A 45 3.19 -8.73 19.06
CA SER A 45 1.98 -8.92 18.27
C SER A 45 0.89 -7.88 18.52
N ASP A 46 0.95 -7.21 19.67
CA ASP A 46 -0.04 -6.25 20.14
C ASP A 46 0.35 -4.81 19.77
N ASP A 47 1.52 -4.60 19.14
CA ASP A 47 1.92 -3.30 18.59
C ASP A 47 0.94 -2.84 17.49
N ASP A 48 0.19 -1.81 17.84
CA ASP A 48 -0.83 -1.15 17.04
C ASP A 48 -0.39 0.23 16.52
N SER A 49 0.89 0.61 16.72
CA SER A 49 1.43 1.89 16.27
C SER A 49 1.34 2.04 14.74
N GLY A 50 1.48 0.93 14.02
CA GLY A 50 1.39 0.88 12.57
C GLY A 50 2.42 1.75 11.86
N ILE A 51 3.59 1.98 12.46
CA ILE A 51 4.65 2.80 11.87
C ILE A 51 5.38 2.01 10.79
N LEU A 52 5.66 2.68 9.67
CA LEU A 52 6.42 2.12 8.57
C LEU A 52 7.69 2.96 8.33
N GLU A 53 8.76 2.32 7.88
CA GLU A 53 9.96 3.02 7.42
C GLU A 53 9.97 3.06 5.89
N VAL A 54 10.21 4.25 5.34
CA VAL A 54 10.37 4.52 3.91
C VAL A 54 11.85 4.79 3.64
N ILE A 55 12.45 4.00 2.75
CA ILE A 55 13.85 4.07 2.37
C ILE A 55 13.96 4.51 0.91
N TYR A 56 14.57 5.67 0.67
CA TYR A 56 14.77 6.23 -0.67
C TYR A 56 16.01 5.62 -1.35
N PRO A 57 16.11 5.66 -2.70
CA PRO A 57 17.27 5.15 -3.45
C PRO A 57 18.66 5.73 -3.07
N GLY A 58 18.73 6.78 -2.25
CA GLY A 58 19.98 7.31 -1.67
C GLY A 58 20.29 6.84 -0.24
N GLY A 59 19.50 5.93 0.32
CA GLY A 59 19.65 5.44 1.70
C GLY A 59 19.05 6.34 2.79
N HIS A 60 18.48 7.49 2.42
CA HIS A 60 17.71 8.33 3.35
C HIS A 60 16.47 7.57 3.82
N ARG A 61 16.15 7.70 5.12
CA ARG A 61 15.08 6.96 5.79
C ARG A 61 14.15 7.89 6.53
N VAL A 62 12.85 7.61 6.45
CA VAL A 62 11.80 8.39 7.11
C VAL A 62 10.77 7.43 7.70
N GLU A 63 10.39 7.64 8.96
CA GLU A 63 9.26 6.96 9.57
C GLU A 63 7.96 7.67 9.22
N VAL A 64 6.93 6.91 8.89
CA VAL A 64 5.62 7.42 8.49
C VAL A 64 4.50 6.65 9.17
N ASN A 65 3.36 7.31 9.29
CA ASN A 65 2.13 6.65 9.70
C ASN A 65 1.69 5.67 8.59
N GLY A 66 1.58 4.39 8.92
CA GLY A 66 1.27 3.34 7.96
C GLY A 66 -0.13 3.46 7.36
N HIS A 67 -1.11 3.93 8.13
CA HIS A 67 -2.47 4.16 7.63
C HIS A 67 -2.48 5.23 6.53
N ALA A 68 -1.83 6.37 6.78
CA ALA A 68 -1.74 7.45 5.81
C ALA A 68 -1.02 7.01 4.53
N LEU A 69 0.10 6.29 4.66
CA LEU A 69 0.83 5.76 3.50
C LEU A 69 -0.03 4.76 2.71
N TYR A 70 -0.72 3.87 3.41
CA TYR A 70 -1.63 2.89 2.81
C TYR A 70 -2.75 3.57 2.01
N GLN A 71 -3.40 4.61 2.55
CA GLN A 71 -4.46 5.34 1.84
C GLN A 71 -3.92 6.03 0.57
N MET A 72 -2.73 6.61 0.62
CA MET A 72 -2.08 7.21 -0.55
C MET A 72 -1.75 6.14 -1.61
N ALA A 73 -1.18 5.02 -1.19
CA ALA A 73 -0.86 3.90 -2.07
C ALA A 73 -2.13 3.30 -2.71
N LEU A 74 -3.21 3.16 -1.95
CA LEU A 74 -4.46 2.62 -2.46
C LEU A 74 -5.06 3.51 -3.56
N ALA A 75 -5.08 4.83 -3.33
CA ALA A 75 -5.53 5.78 -4.35
C ALA A 75 -4.67 5.74 -5.62
N GLU A 76 -3.35 5.60 -5.48
CA GLU A 76 -2.44 5.40 -6.61
C GLU A 76 -2.71 4.09 -7.36
N GLY A 77 -2.86 2.97 -6.64
CA GLY A 77 -3.05 1.66 -7.24
C GLY A 77 -4.33 1.58 -8.06
N VAL A 78 -5.43 2.15 -7.54
CA VAL A 78 -6.70 2.24 -8.28
C VAL A 78 -6.57 3.12 -9.54
N ARG A 79 -5.79 4.20 -9.47
CA ARG A 79 -5.47 5.01 -10.65
C ARG A 79 -4.78 4.21 -11.73
N TRP A 80 -3.80 3.39 -11.36
CA TRP A 80 -3.12 2.55 -12.33
C TRP A 80 -4.04 1.50 -12.94
N GLU A 81 -4.88 0.84 -12.12
CA GLU A 81 -5.86 -0.14 -12.59
C GLU A 81 -6.82 0.46 -13.63
N ILE A 82 -7.39 1.64 -13.35
CA ILE A 82 -8.38 2.28 -14.22
C ILE A 82 -7.71 2.95 -15.44
N ASP A 83 -6.65 3.73 -15.24
CA ASP A 83 -6.02 4.48 -16.35
C ASP A 83 -5.23 3.57 -17.31
N SER A 84 -4.85 2.35 -16.89
CA SER A 84 -4.22 1.37 -17.79
C SER A 84 -5.21 0.62 -18.67
N ASN A 85 -6.52 0.73 -18.40
CA ASN A 85 -7.55 0.08 -19.19
C ASN A 85 -7.99 1.02 -20.34
N VAL A 86 -7.50 0.73 -21.55
CA VAL A 86 -7.63 1.62 -22.73
C VAL A 86 -9.06 1.71 -23.25
N ASP A 87 -9.90 0.70 -22.97
CA ASP A 87 -11.22 0.54 -23.59
C ASP A 87 -12.40 1.09 -22.77
N ASP A 88 -12.21 1.42 -21.49
CA ASP A 88 -13.28 1.78 -20.55
C ASP A 88 -13.08 3.14 -19.89
N ILE A 89 -13.09 4.24 -20.66
CA ILE A 89 -13.05 5.60 -20.09
C ILE A 89 -14.47 6.02 -19.67
N PRO A 90 -14.82 6.06 -18.37
CA PRO A 90 -16.17 6.40 -17.95
C PRO A 90 -16.43 7.90 -18.09
N LEU A 91 -17.65 8.28 -18.46
CA LEU A 91 -18.09 9.69 -18.58
C LEU A 91 -17.93 10.51 -17.29
N ARG A 92 -17.88 9.85 -16.12
CA ARG A 92 -17.59 10.47 -14.82
C ARG A 92 -16.48 9.72 -14.10
N LYS A 93 -15.22 9.92 -14.54
CA LYS A 93 -14.03 9.31 -13.93
C LYS A 93 -14.00 9.41 -12.40
N ARG A 94 -14.41 10.55 -11.82
CA ARG A 94 -14.30 10.82 -10.37
C ARG A 94 -15.13 9.85 -9.51
N ASP A 95 -16.35 9.53 -9.93
CA ASP A 95 -17.26 8.68 -9.15
C ASP A 95 -16.78 7.22 -9.17
N VAL A 96 -16.25 6.78 -10.32
CA VAL A 96 -15.67 5.44 -10.49
C VAL A 96 -14.41 5.26 -9.64
N TYR A 97 -13.53 6.28 -9.60
CA TYR A 97 -12.35 6.27 -8.74
C TYR A 97 -12.71 6.10 -7.26
N GLN A 98 -13.66 6.89 -6.77
CA GLN A 98 -14.05 6.87 -5.36
C GLN A 98 -14.72 5.54 -4.98
N ALA A 99 -15.60 5.01 -5.82
CA ALA A 99 -16.22 3.71 -5.60
C ALA A 99 -15.17 2.60 -5.55
N ARG A 100 -14.25 2.57 -6.52
CA ARG A 100 -13.22 1.53 -6.58
C ARG A 100 -12.22 1.62 -5.42
N ILE A 101 -11.86 2.83 -4.98
CA ILE A 101 -11.06 3.06 -3.76
C ILE A 101 -11.79 2.48 -2.55
N ALA A 102 -13.08 2.79 -2.37
CA ALA A 102 -13.85 2.30 -1.23
C ALA A 102 -13.96 0.77 -1.20
N ASP A 103 -14.28 0.16 -2.35
CA ASP A 103 -14.39 -1.30 -2.48
C ASP A 103 -13.07 -2.02 -2.17
N LEU A 104 -11.96 -1.50 -2.72
CA LEU A 104 -10.64 -2.08 -2.49
C LEU A 104 -10.17 -1.88 -1.04
N ASP A 105 -10.44 -0.71 -0.45
CA ASP A 105 -10.12 -0.44 0.95
C ASP A 105 -10.87 -1.39 1.88
N GLU A 106 -12.20 -1.52 1.71
CA GLU A 106 -13.03 -2.45 2.48
C GLU A 106 -12.50 -3.90 2.36
N HIS A 107 -12.15 -4.33 1.15
CA HIS A 107 -11.61 -5.66 0.91
C HIS A 107 -10.29 -5.89 1.66
N LEU A 108 -9.31 -4.99 1.49
CA LEU A 108 -7.97 -5.14 2.07
C LEU A 108 -8.01 -5.01 3.60
N ARG A 109 -8.80 -4.08 4.15
CA ARG A 109 -8.97 -3.95 5.60
C ARG A 109 -9.54 -5.21 6.21
N ARG A 110 -10.60 -5.78 5.65
CA ARG A 110 -11.17 -7.05 6.11
C ARG A 110 -10.20 -8.21 6.00
N LYS A 111 -9.51 -8.33 4.86
CA LYS A 111 -8.59 -9.44 4.57
C LYS A 111 -7.39 -9.46 5.53
N HIS A 112 -6.86 -8.29 5.89
CA HIS A 112 -5.65 -8.16 6.70
C HIS A 112 -5.89 -7.74 8.14
N GLY A 113 -7.15 -7.51 8.54
CA GLY A 113 -7.49 -6.99 9.86
C GLY A 113 -6.85 -5.62 10.10
N LEU A 114 -6.94 -4.73 9.12
CA LEU A 114 -6.61 -3.32 9.30
C LEU A 114 -7.79 -2.63 9.97
N ILE A 115 -7.51 -1.71 10.88
CA ILE A 115 -8.51 -0.95 11.65
C ILE A 115 -9.33 -0.05 10.73
#